data_AF-A0A930N639-F1
#
_entry.id   AF-A0A930N639-F1
#
_cell.length_a   1.000
_cell.length_b   1.000
_cell.length_c   1.000
_cell.angle_alpha   90.00
_cell.angle_beta   90.00
_cell.angle_gamma   90.00
#
_symmetry.space_group_name_H-M   'P 1'
#
loop_
_entity.id
_entity.type
_entity.pdbx_description
1 polymer ?
#
loop_
_entity_poly.entity_id
_entity_poly.type
_entity_poly.pdbx_seq_one_letter_code
_entity_poly.pdbx_strand_id
1 'polypeptide(L)' 'MQTTVLKEVIAFLFGRKYYANIVATKGTDKTEICSYIFTSKEEADKHRDGLETTRSFIFIETISFRSRKEY' A
#
# COMPACT_ATOMS: atom_id res chain seq x y z
N MET A 1 14.56 -8.32 7.42
CA MET A 1 14.31 -9.25 6.29
C MET A 1 15.59 -9.36 5.48
N GLN A 2 16.06 -10.57 5.13
CA GLN A 2 17.19 -10.69 4.20
C GLN A 2 16.73 -10.34 2.78
N THR A 3 17.42 -9.41 2.12
CA THR A 3 17.19 -9.06 0.71
C THR A 3 18.19 -9.78 -0.18
N THR A 4 17.79 -10.13 -1.40
CA THR A 4 18.70 -10.74 -2.36
C THR A 4 19.43 -9.64 -3.14
N VAL A 5 20.63 -9.91 -3.63
CA VAL A 5 21.38 -8.98 -4.49
C VAL A 5 20.50 -8.51 -5.66
N LEU A 6 19.74 -9.41 -6.27
CA LEU A 6 18.80 -9.07 -7.34
C LEU A 6 17.73 -8.05 -6.89
N LYS A 7 17.18 -8.18 -5.67
CA LYS A 7 16.21 -7.21 -5.14
C LYS A 7 16.84 -5.83 -4.97
N GLU A 8 18.08 -5.75 -4.49
CA GLU A 8 18.77 -4.46 -4.34
C GLU A 8 19.15 -3.84 -5.69
N VAL A 9 19.55 -4.64 -6.70
CA VAL A 9 19.80 -4.13 -8.06
C VAL A 9 18.52 -3.56 -8.67
N ILE A 10 17.39 -4.28 -8.55
CA ILE A 10 16.09 -3.78 -9.04
C ILE A 10 15.69 -2.51 -8.27
N ALA A 11 15.89 -2.47 -6.96
CA ALA A 11 15.60 -1.29 -6.14
C ALA A 11 16.47 -0.09 -6.50
N PHE A 12 17.74 -0.30 -6.86
CA PHE A 12 18.65 0.74 -7.32
C PHE A 12 18.20 1.35 -8.65
N LEU A 13 17.79 0.50 -9.61
CA LEU A 13 17.36 0.94 -10.93
C LEU A 13 15.97 1.62 -10.91
N PHE A 14 15.01 1.05 -10.17
CA PHE A 14 13.61 1.44 -10.27
C PHE A 14 12.99 2.00 -8.98
N GLY A 15 13.74 2.02 -7.87
CA GLY A 15 13.22 2.32 -6.54
C GLY A 15 12.68 1.10 -5.81
N ARG A 16 12.57 1.21 -4.48
CA ARG A 16 11.95 0.18 -3.63
C ARG A 16 10.45 0.11 -3.93
N LYS A 17 9.90 -1.10 -3.93
CA LYS A 17 8.47 -1.35 -4.21
C LYS A 17 7.69 -1.20 -2.91
N TYR A 18 6.59 -0.46 -2.97
CA TYR A 18 5.68 -0.19 -1.88
C TYR A 18 4.24 -0.48 -2.31
N TYR A 19 3.34 -0.53 -1.33
CA TYR A 19 1.92 -0.76 -1.51
C TYR A 19 1.11 0.30 -0.77
N ALA A 20 -0.08 0.60 -1.25
CA ALA A 20 -1.06 1.43 -0.55
C ALA A 20 -2.46 0.95 -0.91
N ASN A 21 -3.44 1.17 -0.04
CA ASN A 21 -4.84 0.87 -0.33
C ASN A 21 -5.56 2.15 -0.75
N ILE A 22 -6.34 2.07 -1.83
CA ILE A 22 -7.34 3.06 -2.18
C ILE A 22 -8.61 2.75 -1.38
N VAL A 23 -9.17 3.78 -0.74
CA VAL A 23 -10.35 3.72 0.10
C VAL A 23 -11.38 4.75 -0.32
N ALA A 24 -12.65 4.41 -0.21
CA ALA A 24 -13.75 5.35 -0.36
C ALA A 24 -14.40 5.64 1.00
N THR A 25 -14.84 6.88 1.21
CA THR A 25 -15.58 7.25 2.43
C THR A 25 -17.07 6.98 2.23
N LYS A 26 -17.66 6.15 3.09
CA LYS A 26 -19.08 5.76 3.01
C LYS A 26 -19.99 6.99 3.06
N GLY A 27 -20.96 7.06 2.16
CA GLY A 27 -21.91 8.17 2.08
C GLY A 27 -21.38 9.41 1.36
N THR A 28 -20.23 9.32 0.70
CA THR A 28 -19.64 10.39 -0.12
C THR A 28 -19.13 9.81 -1.45
N ASP A 29 -18.79 10.67 -2.40
CA ASP A 29 -18.07 10.35 -3.64
C ASP A 29 -16.53 10.37 -3.47
N LYS A 30 -16.04 10.55 -2.24
CA LYS A 30 -14.63 10.72 -1.94
C LYS A 30 -13.88 9.40 -2.01
N THR A 31 -12.88 9.33 -2.89
CA THR A 31 -11.95 8.20 -3.05
C THR A 31 -10.51 8.68 -2.90
N GLU A 32 -9.74 8.04 -2.03
CA GLU A 32 -8.41 8.50 -1.61
C GLU A 32 -7.44 7.34 -1.41
N ILE A 33 -6.14 7.63 -1.43
CA ILE A 33 -5.12 6.69 -0.96
C ILE A 33 -5.09 6.76 0.58
N CYS A 34 -5.00 5.62 1.25
CA CYS A 34 -4.89 5.58 2.71
C CYS A 34 -3.63 6.28 3.23
N SER A 35 -3.65 6.71 4.48
CA SER A 35 -2.55 7.45 5.13
C SER A 35 -1.29 6.63 5.44
N TYR A 36 -1.22 5.38 4.95
CA TYR A 36 -0.12 4.45 5.21
C TYR A 36 0.48 3.96 3.89
N ILE A 37 1.81 3.82 3.90
CA ILE A 37 2.58 3.17 2.85
C ILE A 37 3.11 1.86 3.43
N PHE A 38 2.91 0.76 2.72
CA PHE A 38 3.28 -0.57 3.18
C PHE A 38 4.51 -1.08 2.42
N THR A 39 5.41 -1.72 3.14
CA THR A 39 6.64 -2.31 2.56
C THR A 39 6.37 -3.68 1.92
N SER A 40 5.26 -4.30 2.30
CA SER A 40 4.83 -5.63 1.87
C SER A 40 3.36 -5.62 1.48
N LYS A 41 2.96 -6.58 0.62
CA LYS A 41 1.56 -6.71 0.23
C LYS A 41 0.73 -7.22 1.40
N GLU A 42 1.33 -8.08 2.23
CA GLU A 42 0.73 -8.70 3.41
C GLU A 42 0.31 -7.65 4.45
N GLU A 43 1.10 -6.58 4.63
CA GLU A 43 0.73 -5.45 5.49
C GLU A 43 -0.46 -4.65 4.92
N ALA A 44 -0.47 -4.43 3.60
CA ALA A 44 -1.60 -3.77 2.94
C ALA A 44 -2.89 -4.62 3.03
N ASP A 45 -2.77 -5.94 2.90
CA ASP A 45 -3.87 -6.88 3.05
C ASP A 45 -4.42 -6.86 4.49
N LYS A 46 -3.55 -6.85 5.52
CA LYS A 46 -4.01 -6.70 6.91
C LYS A 46 -4.75 -5.39 7.15
N HIS A 47 -4.29 -4.30 6.57
CA HIS A 47 -4.99 -3.02 6.64
C HIS A 47 -6.35 -3.07 5.93
N ARG A 48 -6.44 -3.74 4.77
CA ARG A 48 -7.72 -4.00 4.09
C ARG A 48 -8.68 -4.74 5.02
N ASP A 49 -8.25 -5.83 5.62
CA ASP A 49 -9.10 -6.64 6.51
C ASP A 49 -9.60 -5.79 7.69
N GLY A 50 -8.75 -4.89 8.21
CA GLY A 50 -9.15 -3.89 9.20
C GLY A 50 -10.23 -2.93 8.71
N LEU A 51 -10.13 -2.42 7.48
CA LEU A 51 -11.12 -1.50 6.90
C LEU A 51 -12.52 -2.12 6.78
N GLU A 52 -12.61 -3.43 6.50
CA GLU A 52 -13.88 -4.16 6.42
C GLU A 52 -14.65 -4.14 7.75
N THR A 53 -13.94 -4.04 8.88
CA THR A 53 -14.56 -3.91 10.21
C THR A 53 -15.10 -2.51 10.49
N THR A 54 -14.69 -1.50 9.71
CA THR A 54 -15.05 -0.09 9.94
C THR A 54 -16.37 0.30 9.24
N ARG A 55 -17.11 1.22 9.87
CA ARG A 55 -18.33 1.80 9.29
C ARG A 55 -18.08 3.06 8.45
N SER A 56 -16.85 3.55 8.40
CA SER A 56 -16.53 4.82 7.73
C SER A 56 -15.96 4.64 6.33
N PHE A 57 -15.24 3.54 6.09
CA PHE A 57 -14.50 3.34 4.85
C PHE A 57 -14.91 2.07 4.12
N ILE A 58 -14.71 2.08 2.80
CA ILE A 58 -14.82 0.92 1.90
C ILE A 58 -13.46 0.75 1.24
N PHE A 59 -12.95 -0.48 1.25
CA PHE A 59 -11.78 -0.83 0.44
C PHE A 59 -12.14 -0.86 -1.04
N ILE A 60 -11.30 -0.26 -1.89
CA ILE A 60 -11.46 -0.28 -3.35
C ILE A 60 -10.41 -1.19 -3.99
N GLU A 61 -9.13 -0.89 -3.79
CA GLU A 61 -8.03 -1.63 -4.43
C GLU A 61 -6.72 -1.47 -3.66
N THR A 62 -5.85 -2.47 -3.71
CA THR A 62 -4.45 -2.33 -3.30
C THR A 62 -3.59 -2.02 -4.52
N ILE A 63 -2.99 -0.84 -4.54
CA ILE A 63 -2.05 -0.43 -5.58
C ILE A 63 -0.61 -0.70 -5.16
N SER A 64 0.29 -0.82 -6.14
CA SER A 64 1.73 -0.84 -5.88
C SER A 64 2.44 0.24 -6.67
N PHE A 65 3.46 0.82 -6.07
CA PHE A 65 4.29 1.85 -6.68
C PHE A 65 5.76 1.62 -6.33
N ARG A 66 6.66 2.34 -7.01
CA ARG A 66 8.08 2.34 -6.67
C ARG A 66 8.55 3.75 -6.34
N SER A 67 9.43 3.85 -5.35
CA SER A 67 10.03 5.12 -4.94
C SER A 67 11.51 4.97 -4.61
N ARG A 68 12.28 6.03 -4.87
CA ARG A 68 13.66 6.16 -4.37
C ARG A 68 13.70 6.69 -2.93
N LYS A 69 12.59 7.26 -2.43
CA LYS A 69 12.43 7.64 -1.03
C LYS A 69 12.06 6.43 -0.19
N GLU A 70 12.53 6.42 1.04
CA GLU A 70 12.17 5.44 2.05
C GLU A 70 10.89 5.88 2.78
N TYR A 71 9.99 4.93 3.00
CA TYR A 71 8.69 5.09 3.63
C TYR A 71 8.46 3.95 4.61
#